data_AF-A0A9P3BCJ8-F1
#
_entry.id   AF-A0A9P3BCJ8-F1
#
_cell.length_a   1.000
_cell.length_b   1.000
_cell.length_c   1.000
_cell.angle_alpha   90.00
_cell.angle_beta   90.00
_cell.angle_gamma   90.00
#
_symmetry.space_group_name_H-M   'P 1'
#
loop_
_entity.id
_entity.type
_entity.pdbx_description
1 polymer ?
#
loop_
_entity_poly.entity_id
_entity_poly.type
_entity_poly.pdbx_seq_one_letter_code
_entity_poly.pdbx_strand_id
1 'polypeptide(L)'
;MTLHVQASARDCWPSSPYTDEQALSSPAKSMNMETECTPGSRANHSIFSVTECPPPSPSAWPAPGLGAAPAPEPETESETDTHTDFSTLDLTDWYARYLGCMHFFLAESQHTPAVQALASFLNIRLPGQGLDASAVSARAYVRRLVATGQDTPANLQLVFGEDWAAGVGGIRQQERLNYLFAAKSGGWVSTKSAYDILPDQQTPFLRPLREPTEEELRVADARWSDWLAMEDWMVGPRRPW
;
A
#
# COMPACT_ATOMS: atom_id res chain seq x y z
N MET A 1 12.04 -51.99 45.20
CA MET A 1 12.74 -51.68 43.94
C MET A 1 12.18 -50.37 43.43
N THR A 2 12.85 -49.28 43.77
CA THR A 2 12.49 -47.90 43.43
C THR A 2 13.34 -47.49 42.24
N LEU A 3 12.71 -47.27 41.09
CA LEU A 3 13.39 -46.82 39.86
C LEU A 3 13.55 -45.30 39.91
N HIS A 4 14.81 -44.87 39.89
CA HIS A 4 15.25 -43.49 39.85
C HIS A 4 15.11 -42.97 38.41
N VAL A 5 14.18 -42.06 38.16
CA VAL A 5 14.09 -41.33 36.89
C VAL A 5 15.06 -40.15 36.97
N GLN A 6 16.07 -40.14 36.12
CA GLN A 6 17.06 -39.09 36.02
C GLN A 6 16.69 -38.20 34.81
N ALA A 7 16.10 -37.03 35.08
CA ALA A 7 15.88 -36.01 34.07
C ALA A 7 17.18 -35.23 33.85
N SER A 8 17.84 -35.43 32.71
CA SER A 8 19.02 -34.67 32.31
C SER A 8 18.56 -33.48 31.45
N ALA A 9 18.33 -32.34 32.08
CA ALA A 9 18.29 -31.05 31.38
C ALA A 9 19.68 -30.78 30.78
N ARG A 10 19.76 -30.62 29.46
CA ARG A 10 20.93 -30.07 28.78
C ARG A 10 20.50 -28.86 27.99
N ASP A 11 20.84 -27.71 28.54
CA ASP A 11 20.82 -26.41 27.91
C ASP A 11 21.74 -26.39 26.69
N CYS A 12 21.23 -25.96 25.53
CA CYS A 12 22.03 -25.67 24.34
C CYS A 12 21.39 -24.51 23.57
N TRP A 13 21.46 -23.29 24.12
CA TRP A 13 21.40 -22.08 23.32
C TRP A 13 22.81 -21.44 23.34
N PRO A 14 23.46 -21.26 22.18
CA PRO A 14 24.75 -20.57 22.16
C PRO A 14 24.54 -19.06 22.35
N SER A 15 25.22 -18.50 23.36
CA SER A 15 25.26 -17.06 23.64
C SER A 15 26.08 -16.32 22.59
N SER A 16 25.54 -15.17 22.13
CA SER A 16 26.18 -14.23 21.20
C SER A 16 27.32 -13.45 21.89
N PRO A 17 28.48 -13.22 21.23
CA PRO A 17 29.54 -12.43 21.82
C PRO A 17 29.29 -10.92 21.68
N TYR A 18 29.40 -10.24 22.82
CA TYR A 18 29.38 -8.78 22.98
C TYR A 18 30.80 -8.22 22.76
N THR A 19 30.93 -7.16 21.96
CA THR A 19 32.02 -6.17 22.11
C THR A 19 31.50 -4.77 21.81
N ASP A 20 31.39 -4.03 22.91
CA ASP A 20 31.92 -2.70 23.21
C ASP A 20 31.26 -1.43 22.66
N GLU A 21 30.97 -0.56 23.63
CA GLU A 21 30.39 0.77 23.52
C GLU A 21 31.39 1.76 22.92
N GLN A 22 30.90 2.67 22.07
CA GLN A 22 31.25 4.09 22.23
C GLN A 22 30.31 5.04 21.47
N ALA A 23 29.86 6.02 22.25
CA ALA A 23 29.49 7.38 21.89
C ALA A 23 28.13 7.66 21.23
N LEU A 24 27.18 7.98 22.12
CA LEU A 24 26.16 9.02 21.96
C LEU A 24 26.53 10.15 20.99
N SER A 25 25.77 10.30 19.91
CA SER A 25 25.32 11.62 19.47
C SER A 25 24.06 11.49 18.59
N SER A 26 22.92 11.88 19.14
CA SER A 26 21.79 12.34 18.31
C SER A 26 22.17 13.65 17.62
N PRO A 27 21.68 13.89 16.40
CA PRO A 27 21.30 15.25 16.04
C PRO A 27 19.81 15.32 15.75
N ALA A 28 19.24 16.39 16.29
CA ALA A 28 17.86 16.78 16.21
C ALA A 28 17.35 16.97 14.78
N LYS A 29 16.03 16.81 14.63
CA LYS A 29 15.22 17.37 13.56
C LYS A 29 15.64 18.83 13.29
N SER A 30 16.03 19.12 12.06
CA SER A 30 16.04 20.48 11.52
C SER A 30 15.15 20.52 10.29
N MET A 31 13.90 20.94 10.49
CA MET A 31 13.09 21.49 9.40
C MET A 31 13.59 22.90 9.14
N ASN A 32 14.24 23.13 8.00
CA ASN A 32 14.41 24.48 7.47
C ASN A 32 13.59 24.58 6.19
N MET A 33 12.47 25.26 6.31
CA MET A 33 11.68 25.79 5.21
C MET A 33 12.11 27.24 5.08
N GLU A 34 12.95 27.54 4.09
CA GLU A 34 13.30 28.92 3.76
C GLU A 34 12.73 29.28 2.38
N THR A 35 11.84 30.26 2.46
CA THR A 35 11.19 31.01 1.41
C THR A 35 12.20 31.93 0.75
N GLU A 36 12.35 31.87 -0.58
CA GLU A 36 12.85 33.01 -1.36
C GLU A 36 11.89 33.32 -2.51
N CYS A 37 11.09 34.38 -2.30
CA CYS A 37 10.65 35.25 -3.38
C CYS A 37 11.78 36.25 -3.68
N THR A 38 11.95 36.65 -4.94
CA THR A 38 11.78 38.02 -5.53
C THR A 38 12.57 38.09 -6.89
N PRO A 39 12.54 39.19 -7.68
CA PRO A 39 11.65 39.49 -8.80
C PRO A 39 12.35 39.49 -10.18
N GLY A 40 11.58 39.56 -11.29
CA GLY A 40 12.18 39.89 -12.59
C GLY A 40 11.31 39.79 -13.84
N SER A 41 10.35 40.71 -13.99
CA SER A 41 9.90 41.37 -15.22
C SER A 41 10.28 40.77 -16.61
N ARG A 42 9.28 40.43 -17.44
CA ARG A 42 8.94 41.21 -18.66
C ARG A 42 7.60 40.81 -19.30
N ALA A 43 6.95 41.82 -19.85
CA ALA A 43 5.62 41.87 -20.42
C ALA A 43 5.44 41.08 -21.74
N ASN A 44 4.18 40.72 -22.05
CA ASN A 44 3.57 41.08 -23.34
C ASN A 44 2.04 41.02 -23.30
N HIS A 45 1.46 41.94 -24.06
CA HIS A 45 0.07 42.38 -24.08
C HIS A 45 -0.90 41.38 -24.73
N SER A 46 -2.16 41.37 -24.26
CA SER A 46 -3.33 41.46 -25.15
C SER A 46 -4.57 41.91 -24.37
N ILE A 47 -5.22 42.91 -24.95
CA ILE A 47 -6.35 43.70 -24.45
C ILE A 47 -7.62 43.10 -25.04
N PHE A 48 -8.64 42.84 -24.22
CA PHE A 48 -10.04 43.01 -24.62
C PHE A 48 -10.85 43.44 -23.40
N SER A 49 -11.40 44.65 -23.48
CA SER A 49 -12.38 45.22 -22.56
C SER A 49 -13.79 44.90 -23.04
N VAL A 50 -14.70 44.54 -22.13
CA VAL A 50 -16.13 44.91 -22.24
C VAL A 50 -16.66 45.20 -20.83
N THR A 51 -17.29 46.38 -20.71
CA THR A 51 -17.81 47.02 -19.51
C THR A 51 -19.20 46.50 -19.13
N GLU A 52 -19.40 46.38 -17.81
CA GLU A 52 -20.62 46.36 -16.97
C GLU A 52 -21.95 46.90 -17.55
N CYS A 53 -23.07 46.27 -17.15
CA CYS A 53 -24.09 46.87 -16.24
C CYS A 53 -25.25 45.90 -15.85
N PRO A 54 -26.06 46.21 -14.80
CA PRO A 54 -26.63 45.25 -13.82
C PRO A 54 -28.17 44.97 -13.99
N PRO A 55 -28.86 44.22 -13.09
CA PRO A 55 -30.16 43.59 -13.35
C PRO A 55 -31.37 44.37 -12.78
N PRO A 56 -32.61 43.95 -13.12
CA PRO A 56 -33.78 44.22 -12.29
C PRO A 56 -34.47 42.95 -11.74
N SER A 57 -34.89 43.03 -10.47
CA SER A 57 -35.85 42.15 -9.78
C SER A 57 -37.33 42.56 -10.08
N PRO A 58 -38.36 42.03 -9.38
CA PRO A 58 -38.85 40.65 -9.30
C PRO A 58 -40.35 40.54 -9.65
N SER A 59 -40.92 39.33 -9.48
CA SER A 59 -42.35 39.00 -9.19
C SER A 59 -43.17 38.40 -10.35
N ALA A 60 -43.52 37.12 -10.22
CA ALA A 60 -44.87 36.60 -10.49
C ALA A 60 -44.97 35.14 -10.02
N TRP A 61 -45.79 34.88 -9.01
CA TRP A 61 -46.42 33.56 -8.82
C TRP A 61 -47.75 33.59 -9.59
N PRO A 62 -48.18 32.47 -10.20
CA PRO A 62 -49.03 31.54 -9.43
C PRO A 62 -48.79 30.05 -9.73
N ALA A 63 -49.04 29.20 -8.73
CA ALA A 63 -49.37 27.78 -8.90
C ALA A 63 -50.92 27.63 -8.99
N PRO A 64 -51.54 26.44 -9.20
CA PRO A 64 -50.98 25.08 -9.32
C PRO A 64 -51.62 24.22 -10.46
N GLY A 65 -51.01 23.07 -10.77
CA GLY A 65 -51.62 22.08 -11.66
C GLY A 65 -50.90 20.72 -11.65
N LEU A 66 -51.43 19.81 -10.83
CA LEU A 66 -51.43 18.34 -10.89
C LEU A 66 -50.41 17.58 -11.80
N GLY A 67 -49.62 16.72 -11.17
CA GLY A 67 -49.48 15.32 -11.58
C GLY A 67 -48.14 14.89 -12.18
N ALA A 68 -47.31 14.19 -11.39
CA ALA A 68 -46.65 12.92 -11.74
C ALA A 68 -45.54 12.63 -10.72
N ALA A 69 -45.62 11.47 -10.06
CA ALA A 69 -44.58 10.96 -9.16
C ALA A 69 -43.34 10.52 -9.96
N PRO A 70 -42.10 10.81 -9.51
CA PRO A 70 -40.91 10.23 -10.12
C PRO A 70 -40.68 8.79 -9.62
N ALA A 71 -40.43 7.89 -10.57
CA ALA A 71 -40.04 6.51 -10.35
C ALA A 71 -38.62 6.42 -9.74
N PRO A 72 -38.29 5.37 -8.98
CA PRO A 72 -36.98 5.23 -8.36
C PRO A 72 -35.91 4.84 -9.39
N GLU A 73 -34.79 5.54 -9.37
CA GLU A 73 -33.57 5.24 -10.15
C GLU A 73 -32.93 3.92 -9.69
N PRO A 74 -32.23 3.19 -10.57
CA PRO A 74 -31.56 1.96 -10.19
C PRO A 74 -30.37 2.26 -9.27
N GLU A 75 -30.39 1.60 -8.12
CA GLU A 75 -29.33 1.61 -7.12
C GLU A 75 -28.00 1.26 -7.80
N THR A 76 -27.07 2.21 -7.77
CA THR A 76 -25.67 1.97 -8.10
C THR A 76 -25.14 1.04 -7.00
N GLU A 77 -24.90 -0.22 -7.34
CA GLU A 77 -24.24 -1.18 -6.46
C GLU A 77 -22.87 -0.59 -6.10
N SER A 78 -22.80 -0.01 -4.91
CA SER A 78 -21.57 0.45 -4.30
C SER A 78 -20.71 -0.79 -4.10
N GLU A 79 -19.62 -0.87 -4.84
CA GLU A 79 -18.51 -1.79 -4.62
C GLU A 79 -18.26 -1.87 -3.11
N THR A 80 -18.37 -3.09 -2.58
CA THR A 80 -18.12 -3.36 -1.17
C THR A 80 -16.64 -3.16 -0.91
N ASP A 81 -16.31 -1.96 -0.44
CA ASP A 81 -14.99 -1.56 0.02
C ASP A 81 -14.64 -2.43 1.24
N THR A 82 -13.94 -3.54 0.98
CA THR A 82 -13.56 -4.53 2.00
C THR A 82 -12.33 -4.02 2.73
N HIS A 83 -12.53 -3.05 3.61
CA HIS A 83 -11.58 -2.79 4.69
C HIS A 83 -11.45 -4.08 5.51
N THR A 84 -10.43 -4.87 5.22
CA THR A 84 -10.20 -6.14 5.91
C THR A 84 -9.68 -5.82 7.30
N ASP A 85 -10.59 -5.73 8.27
CA ASP A 85 -10.24 -5.87 9.66
C ASP A 85 -9.71 -7.30 9.85
N PHE A 86 -8.43 -7.44 10.19
CA PHE A 86 -7.82 -8.76 10.42
C PHE A 86 -8.53 -9.55 11.52
N SER A 87 -9.34 -8.88 12.36
CA SER A 87 -10.14 -9.50 13.42
C SER A 87 -11.33 -10.30 12.90
N THR A 88 -11.79 -10.05 11.67
CA THR A 88 -12.96 -10.73 11.06
C THR A 88 -12.58 -11.65 9.89
N LEU A 89 -11.29 -11.80 9.61
CA LEU A 89 -10.80 -12.63 8.52
C LEU A 89 -10.96 -14.12 8.87
N ASP A 90 -11.77 -14.87 8.10
CA ASP A 90 -11.70 -16.32 8.11
C ASP A 90 -10.39 -16.76 7.44
N LEU A 91 -9.41 -17.13 8.26
CA LEU A 91 -8.09 -17.51 7.82
C LEU A 91 -8.11 -18.74 6.90
N THR A 92 -9.08 -19.65 7.07
CA THR A 92 -9.15 -20.88 6.26
C THR A 92 -9.64 -20.56 4.86
N ASP A 93 -10.70 -19.77 4.75
CA ASP A 93 -11.23 -19.31 3.46
C ASP A 93 -10.19 -18.45 2.73
N TRP A 94 -9.59 -17.47 3.41
CA TRP A 94 -8.53 -16.65 2.85
C TRP A 94 -7.36 -17.49 2.33
N TYR A 95 -6.90 -18.48 3.11
CA TYR A 95 -5.77 -19.31 2.71
C TYR A 95 -6.11 -20.18 1.49
N ALA A 96 -7.34 -20.69 1.38
CA ALA A 96 -7.79 -21.41 0.20
C ALA A 96 -7.75 -20.52 -1.06
N ARG A 97 -8.22 -19.27 -0.95
CA ARG A 97 -8.14 -18.28 -2.04
C ARG A 97 -6.71 -17.90 -2.39
N TYR A 98 -5.86 -17.71 -1.38
CA TYR A 98 -4.43 -17.47 -1.57
C TYR A 98 -3.75 -18.62 -2.33
N LEU A 99 -4.04 -19.88 -1.95
CA LEU A 99 -3.50 -21.05 -2.65
C LEU A 99 -4.00 -21.12 -4.10
N GLY A 100 -5.27 -20.79 -4.36
CA GLY A 100 -5.80 -20.68 -5.72
C GLY A 100 -5.01 -19.67 -6.56
N CYS A 101 -4.75 -18.49 -6.00
CA CYS A 101 -3.94 -17.45 -6.66
C CYS A 101 -2.52 -17.95 -7.00
N MET A 102 -1.88 -18.63 -6.05
CA MET A 102 -0.52 -19.16 -6.25
C MET A 102 -0.49 -20.30 -7.25
N HIS A 103 -1.48 -21.19 -7.24
CA HIS A 103 -1.60 -22.25 -8.23
C HIS A 103 -1.78 -21.68 -9.63
N PHE A 104 -2.70 -20.72 -9.82
CA PHE A 104 -2.88 -20.03 -11.10
C PHE A 104 -1.59 -19.35 -11.57
N PHE A 105 -0.91 -18.62 -10.68
CA PHE A 105 0.34 -17.94 -11.02
C PHE A 105 1.41 -18.92 -11.53
N LEU A 106 1.58 -20.05 -10.84
CA LEU A 106 2.63 -21.02 -11.13
C LEU A 106 2.28 -21.98 -12.28
N ALA A 107 1.03 -22.41 -12.39
CA ALA A 107 0.65 -23.37 -13.41
C ALA A 107 0.35 -22.70 -14.75
N GLU A 108 -0.13 -21.44 -14.74
CA GLU A 108 -0.73 -20.82 -15.91
C GLU A 108 -0.09 -19.47 -16.24
N SER A 109 -0.25 -18.47 -15.36
CA SER A 109 -0.04 -17.08 -15.76
C SER A 109 1.43 -16.75 -16.03
N GLN A 110 2.38 -17.32 -15.27
CA GLN A 110 3.81 -17.11 -15.48
C GLN A 110 4.32 -17.55 -16.87
N HIS A 111 3.56 -18.40 -17.56
CA HIS A 111 3.92 -18.88 -18.90
C HIS A 111 3.32 -18.00 -20.02
N THR A 112 2.48 -17.04 -19.68
CA THR A 112 1.87 -16.15 -20.66
C THR A 112 2.86 -15.06 -21.12
N PRO A 113 2.83 -14.64 -22.40
CA PRO A 113 3.69 -13.56 -22.89
C PRO A 113 3.50 -12.24 -22.13
N ALA A 114 2.27 -11.96 -21.68
CA ALA A 114 1.96 -10.74 -20.94
C ALA A 114 2.66 -10.69 -19.57
N VAL A 115 2.61 -11.78 -18.80
CA VAL A 115 3.30 -11.87 -17.51
C VAL A 115 4.82 -11.90 -17.68
N GLN A 116 5.34 -12.58 -18.71
CA GLN A 116 6.77 -12.56 -19.04
C GLN A 116 7.28 -11.16 -19.39
N ALA A 117 6.52 -10.42 -20.21
CA ALA A 117 6.84 -9.04 -20.54
C ALA A 117 6.79 -8.14 -19.30
N LEU A 118 5.74 -8.28 -18.47
CA LEU A 118 5.61 -7.54 -17.20
C LEU A 118 6.79 -7.85 -16.26
N ALA A 119 7.13 -9.11 -16.08
CA ALA A 119 8.24 -9.54 -15.23
C ALA A 119 9.59 -8.99 -15.72
N SER A 120 9.82 -9.01 -17.03
CA SER A 120 11.01 -8.44 -17.66
C SER A 120 11.08 -6.92 -17.46
N PHE A 121 9.98 -6.21 -17.69
CA PHE A 121 9.88 -4.77 -17.48
C PHE A 121 10.12 -4.37 -16.01
N LEU A 122 9.65 -5.20 -15.09
CA LEU A 122 9.77 -4.99 -13.65
C LEU A 122 11.09 -5.51 -13.04
N ASN A 123 11.97 -6.09 -13.85
CA ASN A 123 13.20 -6.74 -13.40
C ASN A 123 12.95 -7.75 -12.25
N ILE A 124 11.98 -8.65 -12.44
CA ILE A 124 11.65 -9.72 -11.50
C ILE A 124 11.64 -11.07 -12.20
N ARG A 125 12.28 -12.06 -11.58
CA ARG A 125 12.35 -13.43 -12.11
C ARG A 125 11.02 -14.16 -11.87
N LEU A 126 10.58 -14.88 -12.88
CA LEU A 126 9.49 -15.82 -12.73
C LEU A 126 10.02 -17.15 -12.17
N PRO A 127 9.21 -17.89 -11.39
CA PRO A 127 9.63 -19.14 -10.75
C PRO A 127 10.09 -20.21 -11.75
N GLY A 128 9.50 -20.25 -12.94
CA GLY A 128 9.74 -21.31 -13.93
C GLY A 128 9.06 -22.62 -13.53
N GLN A 129 9.54 -23.73 -14.10
CA GLN A 129 8.99 -25.07 -13.85
C GLN A 129 9.66 -25.73 -12.64
N GLY A 130 8.87 -26.46 -11.84
CA GLY A 130 9.39 -27.37 -10.79
C GLY A 130 9.52 -26.78 -9.38
N LEU A 131 8.97 -25.59 -9.12
CA LEU A 131 8.86 -25.03 -7.77
C LEU A 131 7.45 -25.26 -7.20
N ASP A 132 7.40 -25.71 -5.95
CA ASP A 132 6.15 -25.86 -5.22
C ASP A 132 5.54 -24.50 -4.86
N ALA A 133 4.21 -24.43 -4.78
CA ALA A 133 3.49 -23.20 -4.41
C ALA A 133 3.89 -22.64 -3.05
N SER A 134 4.33 -23.50 -2.12
CA SER A 134 4.83 -23.10 -0.81
C SER A 134 6.23 -22.47 -0.83
N ALA A 135 7.01 -22.69 -1.90
CA ALA A 135 8.37 -22.16 -2.03
C ALA A 135 8.39 -20.73 -2.60
N VAL A 136 7.32 -20.31 -3.29
CA VAL A 136 7.24 -19.02 -3.97
C VAL A 136 6.46 -18.02 -3.11
N SER A 137 7.05 -16.86 -2.84
CA SER A 137 6.42 -15.81 -2.05
C SER A 137 5.62 -14.86 -2.93
N ALA A 138 4.28 -14.88 -2.85
CA ALA A 138 3.42 -13.87 -3.49
C ALA A 138 3.84 -12.44 -3.15
N ARG A 139 4.28 -12.25 -1.89
CA ARG A 139 4.70 -10.96 -1.35
C ARG A 139 5.85 -10.36 -2.16
N ALA A 140 6.80 -11.14 -2.68
CA ALA A 140 7.89 -10.62 -3.51
C ALA A 140 7.38 -9.94 -4.80
N TYR A 141 6.39 -10.56 -5.46
CA TYR A 141 5.77 -10.02 -6.67
C TYR A 141 4.88 -8.82 -6.37
N VAL A 142 4.04 -8.90 -5.32
CA VAL A 142 3.20 -7.78 -4.87
C VAL A 142 4.06 -6.56 -4.51
N ARG A 143 5.18 -6.76 -3.81
CA ARG A 143 6.14 -5.68 -3.49
C ARG A 143 6.67 -4.98 -4.73
N ARG A 144 7.05 -5.74 -5.75
CA ARG A 144 7.56 -5.18 -7.01
C ARG A 144 6.48 -4.42 -7.76
N LEU A 145 5.26 -4.95 -7.81
CA LEU A 145 4.12 -4.27 -8.43
C LEU A 145 3.81 -2.94 -7.73
N VAL A 146 3.73 -2.93 -6.39
CA VAL A 146 3.46 -1.71 -5.61
C VAL A 146 4.55 -0.66 -5.81
N ALA A 147 5.82 -1.02 -5.64
CA ALA A 147 6.94 -0.07 -5.71
C ALA A 147 7.06 0.60 -7.09
N THR A 148 6.64 -0.09 -8.15
CA THR A 148 6.67 0.40 -9.54
C THR A 148 5.34 1.00 -10.00
N GLY A 149 4.31 1.02 -9.14
CA GLY A 149 2.97 1.52 -9.44
C GLY A 149 2.21 0.68 -10.48
N GLN A 150 2.48 -0.62 -10.51
CA GLN A 150 1.87 -1.63 -11.39
C GLN A 150 0.90 -2.56 -10.64
N ASP A 151 0.54 -2.27 -9.40
CA ASP A 151 -0.42 -2.99 -8.57
C ASP A 151 -1.89 -2.66 -8.90
N THR A 152 -2.20 -2.58 -10.20
CA THR A 152 -3.57 -2.35 -10.70
C THR A 152 -4.41 -3.62 -10.63
N PRO A 153 -5.75 -3.54 -10.52
CA PRO A 153 -6.63 -4.71 -10.58
C PRO A 153 -6.36 -5.59 -11.81
N ALA A 154 -6.16 -4.98 -12.98
CA ALA A 154 -5.87 -5.70 -14.22
C ALA A 154 -4.55 -6.50 -14.14
N ASN A 155 -3.47 -5.91 -13.61
CA ASN A 155 -2.20 -6.63 -13.46
C ASN A 155 -2.26 -7.69 -12.37
N LEU A 156 -3.00 -7.45 -11.28
CA LEU A 156 -3.19 -8.43 -10.21
C LEU A 156 -4.01 -9.62 -10.69
N GLN A 157 -5.08 -9.39 -11.46
CA GLN A 157 -5.84 -10.45 -12.10
C GLN A 157 -5.01 -11.20 -13.16
N LEU A 158 -4.21 -10.47 -13.94
CA LEU A 158 -3.30 -11.07 -14.93
C LEU A 158 -2.30 -12.03 -14.28
N VAL A 159 -1.76 -11.68 -13.11
CA VAL A 159 -0.73 -12.48 -12.43
C VAL A 159 -1.35 -13.57 -11.54
N PHE A 160 -2.40 -13.25 -10.78
CA PHE A 160 -2.92 -14.09 -9.70
C PHE A 160 -4.33 -14.65 -9.96
N GLY A 161 -4.96 -14.33 -11.09
CA GLY A 161 -6.27 -14.86 -11.46
C GLY A 161 -7.44 -14.05 -10.89
N GLU A 162 -8.66 -14.49 -11.16
CA GLU A 162 -9.88 -13.73 -10.81
C GLU A 162 -10.08 -13.54 -9.30
N ASP A 163 -9.68 -14.54 -8.50
CA ASP A 163 -9.80 -14.52 -7.04
C ASP A 163 -8.70 -13.68 -6.34
N TRP A 164 -7.88 -12.93 -7.09
CA TRP A 164 -6.74 -12.18 -6.52
C TRP A 164 -7.15 -11.27 -5.35
N ALA A 165 -8.35 -10.67 -5.42
CA ALA A 165 -8.83 -9.74 -4.41
C ALA A 165 -8.99 -10.44 -3.06
N ALA A 166 -9.58 -11.64 -3.04
CA ALA A 166 -9.77 -12.43 -1.83
C ALA A 166 -8.47 -13.13 -1.38
N GLY A 167 -7.59 -13.51 -2.31
CA GLY A 167 -6.35 -14.22 -1.98
C GLY A 167 -5.19 -13.31 -1.61
N VAL A 168 -4.75 -12.45 -2.53
CA VAL A 168 -3.58 -11.57 -2.37
C VAL A 168 -3.93 -10.11 -2.12
N GLY A 169 -5.21 -9.73 -2.16
CA GLY A 169 -5.66 -8.34 -1.98
C GLY A 169 -5.23 -7.75 -0.63
N GLY A 170 -5.35 -8.50 0.47
CA GLY A 170 -4.86 -8.08 1.78
C GLY A 170 -3.33 -7.86 1.81
N ILE A 171 -2.57 -8.69 1.08
CA ILE A 171 -1.11 -8.55 0.95
C ILE A 171 -0.78 -7.26 0.19
N ARG A 172 -1.51 -6.97 -0.90
CA ARG A 172 -1.38 -5.73 -1.68
C ARG A 172 -1.68 -4.51 -0.80
N GLN A 173 -2.80 -4.51 -0.09
CA GLN A 173 -3.20 -3.38 0.75
C GLN A 173 -2.17 -3.09 1.84
N GLN A 174 -1.72 -4.13 2.55
CA GLN A 174 -0.68 -3.99 3.56
C GLN A 174 0.64 -3.48 2.96
N GLU A 175 0.98 -3.90 1.73
CA GLU A 175 2.22 -3.47 1.12
C GLU A 175 2.20 -2.03 0.61
N ARG A 176 1.03 -1.52 0.18
CA ARG A 176 0.87 -0.09 -0.14
C ARG A 176 1.08 0.79 1.08
N LEU A 177 0.55 0.39 2.23
CA LEU A 177 0.81 1.06 3.51
C LEU A 177 2.31 1.02 3.89
N ASN A 178 2.94 -0.15 3.78
CA ASN A 178 4.37 -0.29 4.05
C ASN A 178 5.21 0.61 3.12
N TYR A 179 4.81 0.76 1.86
CA TYR A 179 5.51 1.60 0.90
C TYR A 179 5.44 3.08 1.27
N LEU A 180 4.27 3.55 1.71
CA LEU A 180 4.10 4.91 2.26
C LEU A 180 4.99 5.12 3.48
N PHE A 181 5.08 4.13 4.37
CA PHE A 181 5.90 4.22 5.59
C PHE A 181 7.40 4.24 5.27
N ALA A 182 7.85 3.41 4.34
CA ALA A 182 9.23 3.41 3.87
C ALA A 182 9.60 4.77 3.26
N ALA A 183 8.73 5.31 2.40
CA ALA A 183 8.93 6.62 1.79
C ALA A 183 8.98 7.75 2.83
N LYS A 184 8.05 7.74 3.80
CA LYS A 184 7.95 8.74 4.87
C LYS A 184 9.14 8.71 5.84
N SER A 185 9.69 7.54 6.13
CA SER A 185 10.77 7.36 7.11
C SER A 185 12.18 7.51 6.53
N GLY A 186 12.46 6.97 5.35
CA GLY A 186 13.82 6.81 4.82
C GLY A 186 14.13 7.58 3.53
N GLY A 187 13.13 8.24 2.93
CA GLY A 187 13.29 8.91 1.63
C GLY A 187 13.59 7.93 0.49
N TRP A 188 13.91 8.47 -0.69
CA TRP A 188 13.94 7.70 -1.93
C TRP A 188 14.97 6.56 -1.94
N VAL A 189 16.23 6.82 -1.54
CA VAL A 189 17.33 5.84 -1.61
C VAL A 189 17.06 4.65 -0.69
N SER A 190 16.74 4.90 0.58
CA SER A 190 16.43 3.85 1.56
C SER A 190 15.20 3.05 1.15
N THR A 191 14.16 3.74 0.65
CA THR A 191 12.96 3.08 0.15
C THR A 191 13.31 2.14 -1.00
N LYS A 192 14.10 2.60 -1.98
CA LYS A 192 14.46 1.76 -3.13
C LYS A 192 15.20 0.50 -2.68
N SER A 193 16.20 0.65 -1.81
CA SER A 193 16.95 -0.48 -1.26
C SER A 193 16.06 -1.47 -0.50
N ALA A 194 15.05 -0.98 0.24
CA ALA A 194 14.12 -1.85 0.97
C ALA A 194 13.23 -2.72 0.05
N TYR A 195 13.10 -2.36 -1.23
CA TYR A 195 12.31 -3.09 -2.24
C TYR A 195 13.16 -3.87 -3.26
N ASP A 196 14.49 -3.76 -3.19
CA ASP A 196 15.37 -4.61 -3.97
C ASP A 196 15.26 -6.07 -3.46
N ILE A 197 15.30 -7.03 -4.38
CA ILE A 197 15.35 -8.46 -4.08
C ILE A 197 16.79 -8.89 -4.35
N LEU A 198 17.55 -9.13 -3.28
CA LEU A 198 18.96 -9.49 -3.38
C LEU A 198 19.15 -10.95 -3.83
N PRO A 199 20.26 -11.26 -4.54
CA PRO A 199 21.39 -10.37 -4.85
C PRO A 199 21.24 -9.52 -6.13
N ASP A 200 20.38 -9.89 -7.07
CA ASP A 200 20.45 -9.39 -8.46
C ASP A 200 19.17 -8.73 -8.99
N GLN A 201 18.06 -8.85 -8.28
CA GLN A 201 16.76 -8.32 -8.72
C GLN A 201 16.48 -6.95 -8.11
N GLN A 202 17.23 -5.94 -8.56
CA GLN A 202 17.01 -4.55 -8.16
C GLN A 202 15.69 -4.00 -8.71
N THR A 203 14.99 -3.19 -7.92
CA THR A 203 13.82 -2.45 -8.36
C THR A 203 14.24 -1.45 -9.44
N PRO A 204 13.69 -1.52 -10.66
CA PRO A 204 14.20 -0.72 -11.78
C PRO A 204 13.95 0.77 -11.58
N PHE A 205 12.83 1.14 -10.97
CA PHE A 205 12.47 2.49 -10.61
C PHE A 205 11.41 2.46 -9.50
N LEU A 206 11.31 3.55 -8.74
CA LEU A 206 10.20 3.77 -7.82
C LEU A 206 9.17 4.70 -8.46
N ARG A 207 7.91 4.47 -8.16
CA ARG A 207 6.81 5.37 -8.52
C ARG A 207 6.07 5.80 -7.25
N PRO A 208 5.61 7.06 -7.14
CA PRO A 208 4.61 7.39 -6.12
C PRO A 208 3.42 6.44 -6.23
N LEU A 209 2.81 6.16 -5.07
CA LEU A 209 1.68 5.24 -5.01
C LEU A 209 0.59 5.69 -5.99
N ARG A 210 0.08 4.75 -6.80
CA ARG A 210 -0.89 5.06 -7.84
C ARG A 210 -2.27 5.22 -7.22
N GLU A 211 -2.89 6.37 -7.51
CA GLU A 211 -4.29 6.70 -7.21
C GLU A 211 -4.72 6.24 -5.79
N PRO A 212 -3.99 6.64 -4.72
CA PRO A 212 -4.41 6.29 -3.37
C PRO A 212 -5.75 6.96 -3.05
N THR A 213 -6.64 6.23 -2.41
CA THR A 213 -7.91 6.80 -1.93
C THR A 213 -7.66 7.66 -0.70
N GLU A 214 -8.52 8.65 -0.45
CA GLU A 214 -8.41 9.48 0.75
C GLU A 214 -8.49 8.62 2.03
N GLU A 215 -9.34 7.59 2.02
CA GLU A 215 -9.44 6.65 3.14
C GLU A 215 -8.15 5.86 3.35
N GLU A 216 -7.48 5.41 2.29
CA GLU A 216 -6.18 4.74 2.39
C GLU A 216 -5.13 5.64 3.03
N LEU A 217 -5.08 6.93 2.64
CA LEU A 217 -4.16 7.90 3.22
C LEU A 217 -4.48 8.19 4.69
N ARG A 218 -5.77 8.37 5.01
CA ARG A 218 -6.24 8.57 6.39
C ARG A 218 -5.88 7.40 7.30
N VAL A 219 -6.08 6.16 6.84
CA VAL A 219 -5.68 4.94 7.55
C VAL A 219 -4.17 4.87 7.70
N ALA A 220 -3.40 5.23 6.67
CA ALA A 220 -1.94 5.26 6.73
C ALA A 220 -1.44 6.24 7.79
N ASP A 221 -1.97 7.47 7.82
CA ASP A 221 -1.56 8.47 8.81
C ASP A 221 -1.99 8.11 10.24
N ALA A 222 -3.15 7.50 10.42
CA ALA A 222 -3.58 6.97 11.71
C ALA A 222 -2.62 5.87 12.21
N ARG A 223 -2.33 4.87 11.37
CA ARG A 223 -1.39 3.78 11.70
C ARG A 223 0.04 4.28 11.93
N TRP A 224 0.47 5.30 11.19
CA TRP A 224 1.76 5.94 11.41
C TRP A 224 1.80 6.64 12.77
N SER A 225 0.73 7.36 13.13
CA SER A 225 0.61 8.03 14.42
C SER A 225 0.59 7.03 15.58
N ASP A 226 -0.11 5.90 15.41
CA ASP A 226 -0.10 4.80 16.37
C ASP A 226 1.30 4.20 16.56
N TRP A 227 2.07 4.08 15.48
CA TRP A 227 3.45 3.62 15.54
C TRP A 227 4.36 4.61 16.28
N LEU A 228 4.25 5.91 16.01
CA LEU A 228 5.00 6.92 16.74
C LEU A 228 4.63 6.94 18.23
N ALA A 229 3.33 6.79 18.55
CA ALA A 229 2.90 6.64 19.94
C ALA A 229 3.52 5.40 20.60
N MET A 230 3.66 4.29 19.85
CA MET A 230 4.37 3.09 20.33
C MET A 230 5.86 3.35 20.59
N GLU A 231 6.55 4.12 19.74
CA GLU A 231 7.96 4.50 19.94
C GLU A 231 8.14 5.27 21.26
N ASP A 232 7.19 6.14 21.61
CA ASP A 232 7.15 6.88 22.87
C ASP A 232 6.54 6.08 24.06
N TRP A 233 6.29 4.78 23.88
CA TRP A 233 5.61 3.89 24.84
C TRP A 233 4.24 4.38 25.30
N MET A 234 3.58 5.22 24.50
CA MET A 234 2.19 5.65 24.64
C MET A 234 1.24 4.59 24.08
N VAL A 235 1.24 3.41 24.70
CA VAL A 235 0.39 2.26 24.32
C VAL A 235 -0.61 1.91 25.41
N GLY A 236 -1.72 1.27 25.03
CA GLY A 236 -2.78 0.87 25.96
C GLY A 236 -3.33 2.07 26.76
N PRO A 237 -3.37 2.00 28.11
CA PRO A 237 -3.88 3.11 28.94
C PRO A 237 -3.13 4.44 28.82
N ARG A 238 -1.95 4.45 28.18
CA ARG A 238 -1.13 5.65 27.99
C ARG A 238 -1.40 6.37 26.66
N ARG A 239 -2.32 5.86 25.84
CA ARG A 239 -2.69 6.50 24.57
C ARG A 239 -3.43 7.83 24.86
N PRO A 240 -3.10 8.94 24.17
CA PRO A 240 -3.73 10.24 24.42
C PRO A 240 -5.16 10.39 23.86
N TRP A 241 -5.70 9.35 23.23
CA TRP A 241 -7.01 9.32 22.55
C TRP A 241 -7.69 7.95 22.73
#